data_AF-A0AAN4QCB0-F1
#
_entry.id   AF-A0AAN4QCB0-F1
#
_cell.length_a   1.000
_cell.length_b   1.000
_cell.length_c   1.000
_cell.angle_alpha   90.00
_cell.angle_beta   90.00
_cell.angle_gamma   90.00
#
_symmetry.space_group_name_H-M   'P 1'
#
loop_
_entity.id
_entity.type
_entity.pdbx_description
1 polymer ?
#
loop_
_entity_poly.entity_id
_entity_poly.type
_entity_poly.pdbx_seq_one_letter_code
_entity_poly.pdbx_strand_id
1 'polypeptide(L)'
;MASRDSKRKIRNRSQEQNYKWRIGIWGLWHQNYVCNMIKIDHNYMKEKLEDYTEAEFMEVLNELFNGVSATKENAEEYVISLVDHITEVTEHPEKSDLLYYPPEGREDSAAGVMKEIKEWRAKNDKPGFKN
;
A
#
# COMPACT_ATOMS: atom_id res chain seq x y z
N MET A 1 -26.72 -35.15 43.64
CA MET A 1 -27.12 -36.29 42.80
C MET A 1 -27.42 -35.78 41.40
N ALA A 2 -26.86 -36.47 40.41
CA ALA A 2 -26.97 -36.19 38.99
C ALA A 2 -28.40 -36.40 38.44
N SER A 3 -28.71 -35.76 37.31
CA SER A 3 -28.99 -36.45 36.04
C SER A 3 -29.61 -35.46 35.04
N ARG A 4 -28.91 -35.13 33.93
CA ARG A 4 -29.18 -35.55 32.53
C ARG A 4 -30.50 -34.98 31.98
N ASP A 5 -30.63 -34.46 30.77
CA ASP A 5 -29.83 -34.58 29.57
C ASP A 5 -30.40 -33.61 28.50
N SER A 6 -29.54 -33.26 27.54
CA SER A 6 -29.90 -33.10 26.13
C SER A 6 -30.87 -31.97 25.69
N LYS A 7 -30.31 -30.85 25.18
CA LYS A 7 -30.46 -30.42 23.76
C LYS A 7 -29.29 -29.52 23.30
N ARG A 8 -28.36 -30.15 22.56
CA ARG A 8 -27.72 -29.68 21.31
C ARG A 8 -27.21 -28.22 21.19
N LYS A 9 -25.89 -28.08 21.34
CA LYS A 9 -24.93 -27.75 20.26
C LYS A 9 -25.36 -26.68 19.23
N ILE A 10 -25.05 -25.41 19.49
CA ILE A 10 -24.67 -24.39 18.48
C ILE A 10 -23.68 -23.42 19.15
N ARG A 11 -22.39 -23.77 19.28
CA ARG A 11 -21.30 -23.32 18.40
C ARG A 11 -21.30 -21.80 18.13
N ASN A 12 -20.77 -21.02 19.08
CA ASN A 12 -20.17 -19.71 18.81
C ASN A 12 -18.82 -19.89 18.08
N ARG A 13 -18.90 -20.31 16.82
CA ARG A 13 -17.80 -20.40 15.85
C ARG A 13 -18.34 -20.03 14.47
N SER A 14 -18.82 -18.79 14.36
CA SER A 14 -19.38 -18.21 13.15
C SER A 14 -19.14 -16.69 13.08
N GLN A 15 -17.90 -16.27 13.30
CA GLN A 15 -17.36 -15.09 12.61
C GLN A 15 -16.23 -15.49 11.65
N GLU A 16 -16.11 -16.78 11.32
CA GLU A 16 -14.94 -17.33 10.63
C GLU A 16 -15.26 -17.98 9.27
N GLN A 17 -16.49 -17.95 8.76
CA GLN A 17 -16.80 -18.69 7.51
C GLN A 17 -17.94 -18.06 6.71
N ASN A 18 -17.75 -16.86 6.15
CA ASN A 18 -18.61 -16.43 5.05
C ASN A 18 -17.94 -15.46 4.07
N TYR A 19 -16.95 -15.96 3.33
CA TYR A 19 -16.75 -15.58 1.92
C TYR A 19 -16.39 -16.84 1.13
N LYS A 20 -17.39 -17.71 0.96
CA LYS A 20 -17.36 -18.78 -0.03
C LYS A 20 -17.96 -18.24 -1.33
N TRP A 21 -17.12 -17.99 -2.34
CA TRP A 21 -17.54 -17.99 -3.74
C TRP A 21 -16.56 -18.85 -4.58
N ARG A 22 -17.09 -19.95 -5.14
CA ARG A 22 -16.60 -20.65 -6.35
C ARG A 22 -17.34 -19.95 -7.50
N ILE A 23 -16.77 -19.44 -8.58
CA ILE A 23 -15.87 -20.01 -9.60
C ILE A 23 -15.32 -18.85 -10.47
N GLY A 24 -14.06 -18.92 -10.90
CA GLY A 24 -13.54 -18.17 -12.06
C GLY A 24 -12.45 -17.12 -11.78
N ILE A 25 -11.18 -17.53 -11.89
CA ILE A 25 -10.01 -16.68 -12.22
C ILE A 25 -9.87 -15.35 -11.43
N TRP A 26 -9.93 -15.37 -10.10
CA TRP A 26 -9.50 -14.22 -9.25
C TRP A 26 -8.69 -14.64 -8.00
N GLY A 27 -8.29 -15.92 -7.90
CA GLY A 27 -7.65 -16.48 -6.69
C GLY A 27 -6.17 -16.13 -6.52
N LEU A 28 -5.46 -15.76 -7.59
CA LEU A 28 -4.03 -15.39 -7.52
C LEU A 28 -3.82 -13.92 -7.13
N TRP A 29 -4.85 -13.08 -7.28
CA TRP A 29 -4.78 -11.64 -6.96
C TRP A 29 -5.33 -11.31 -5.57
N HIS A 30 -5.73 -12.27 -4.74
CA HIS A 30 -6.19 -11.97 -3.36
C HIS A 30 -5.24 -12.52 -2.30
N GLN A 31 -4.59 -13.67 -2.55
CA GLN A 31 -3.64 -14.26 -1.60
C GLN A 31 -2.34 -13.46 -1.44
N ASN A 32 -1.89 -12.73 -2.47
CA ASN A 32 -0.71 -11.87 -2.35
C ASN A 32 -0.94 -10.64 -1.44
N TYR A 33 -2.16 -10.10 -1.39
CA TYR A 33 -2.45 -8.92 -0.57
C TYR A 33 -2.58 -9.26 0.92
N VAL A 34 -3.26 -10.36 1.26
CA VAL A 34 -3.41 -10.75 2.67
C VAL A 34 -2.11 -11.29 3.27
N CYS A 35 -1.19 -11.85 2.46
CA CYS A 35 0.11 -12.32 2.92
C CYS A 35 1.16 -11.20 3.10
N ASN A 36 1.07 -10.08 2.37
CA ASN A 36 1.95 -8.92 2.57
C ASN A 36 1.58 -8.10 3.82
N MET A 37 0.31 -8.10 4.23
CA MET A 37 -0.17 -7.30 5.35
C MET A 37 0.34 -7.74 6.74
N ILE A 38 1.00 -8.90 6.86
CA ILE A 38 1.48 -9.46 8.15
C ILE A 38 2.98 -9.15 8.43
N LYS A 39 3.70 -8.52 7.49
CA LYS A 39 5.15 -8.23 7.64
C LYS A 39 5.52 -6.76 7.87
N ILE A 40 4.55 -5.84 7.90
CA ILE A 40 4.86 -4.41 7.97
C ILE A 40 5.12 -4.03 9.43
N ASP A 41 6.36 -4.19 9.87
CA ASP A 41 6.85 -3.62 11.12
C ASP A 41 6.86 -2.08 11.01
N HIS A 42 6.01 -1.43 11.80
CA HIS A 42 6.19 -0.16 12.53
C HIS A 42 7.04 1.03 12.00
N ASN A 43 7.38 1.14 10.71
CA ASN A 43 7.77 2.43 10.12
C ASN A 43 7.50 2.51 8.61
N TYR A 44 6.27 2.87 8.24
CA TYR A 44 5.81 2.97 6.85
C TYR A 44 6.36 4.23 6.13
N MET A 45 6.83 5.24 6.87
CA MET A 45 7.41 6.47 6.34
C MET A 45 8.82 6.71 6.91
N LYS A 46 9.83 6.28 6.17
CA LYS A 46 11.27 6.54 6.37
C LYS A 46 11.65 7.92 5.81
N GLU A 47 12.57 8.61 6.50
CA GLU A 47 12.97 10.01 6.20
C GLU A 47 13.72 10.19 4.87
N LYS A 48 14.42 9.16 4.39
CA LYS A 48 15.22 9.25 3.15
C LYS A 48 14.82 8.19 2.15
N LEU A 49 14.92 8.51 0.86
CA LEU A 49 14.68 7.54 -0.22
C LEU A 49 15.65 6.34 -0.14
N GLU A 50 16.88 6.60 0.31
CA GLU A 50 17.96 5.61 0.48
C GLU A 50 17.63 4.51 1.48
N ASP A 51 16.69 4.76 2.39
CA ASP A 51 16.27 3.78 3.38
C ASP A 51 15.18 2.84 2.84
N TYR A 52 14.54 3.19 1.71
CA TYR A 52 13.54 2.38 1.05
C TYR A 52 14.15 1.42 0.04
N THR A 53 13.69 0.18 0.07
CA THR A 53 13.74 -0.68 -1.10
C THR A 53 12.71 -0.22 -2.13
N GLU A 54 12.94 -0.56 -3.40
CA GLU A 54 11.98 -0.23 -4.49
C GLU A 54 10.58 -0.79 -4.21
N ALA A 55 10.48 -1.97 -3.61
CA ALA A 55 9.20 -2.59 -3.26
C ALA A 55 8.46 -1.82 -2.15
N GLU A 56 9.17 -1.40 -1.09
CA GLU A 56 8.55 -0.62 0.00
C GLU A 56 8.03 0.72 -0.50
N PHE A 57 8.80 1.43 -1.32
CA PHE A 57 8.35 2.72 -1.86
C PHE A 57 7.23 2.55 -2.88
N MET A 58 7.20 1.42 -3.61
CA MET A 58 6.08 1.09 -4.50
C MET A 58 4.78 0.90 -3.70
N GLU A 59 4.81 0.32 -2.50
CA GLU A 59 3.62 0.22 -1.65
C GLU A 59 3.13 1.61 -1.22
N VAL A 60 4.04 2.54 -0.87
CA VAL A 60 3.68 3.94 -0.54
C VAL A 60 2.96 4.61 -1.71
N LEU A 61 3.50 4.48 -2.93
CA LEU A 61 2.84 5.01 -4.13
C LEU A 61 1.50 4.30 -4.38
N ASN A 62 1.45 2.97 -4.27
CA ASN A 62 0.22 2.22 -4.47
C ASN A 62 -0.87 2.59 -3.47
N GLU A 63 -0.55 2.92 -2.22
CA GLU A 63 -1.54 3.38 -1.26
C GLU A 63 -2.14 4.72 -1.68
N LEU A 64 -1.33 5.64 -2.20
CA LEU A 64 -1.82 6.91 -2.75
C LEU A 64 -2.71 6.67 -3.98
N PHE A 65 -2.26 5.87 -4.95
CA PHE A 65 -2.95 5.66 -6.23
C PHE A 65 -4.18 4.75 -6.15
N ASN A 66 -4.17 3.73 -5.29
CA ASN A 66 -5.33 2.82 -5.11
C ASN A 66 -6.39 3.40 -4.17
N GLY A 67 -6.08 4.53 -3.52
CA GLY A 67 -6.97 5.21 -2.60
C GLY A 67 -6.81 4.73 -1.16
N VAL A 68 -6.73 5.70 -0.26
CA VAL A 68 -6.77 5.47 1.18
C VAL A 68 -8.19 5.09 1.58
N SER A 69 -8.35 4.00 2.35
CA SER A 69 -9.67 3.58 2.83
C SER A 69 -10.36 4.69 3.61
N ALA A 70 -11.60 5.02 3.24
CA ALA A 70 -12.44 5.99 3.94
C ALA A 70 -12.77 5.58 5.40
N THR A 71 -12.42 4.36 5.80
CA THR A 71 -12.51 3.89 7.19
C THR A 71 -11.35 4.37 8.06
N LYS A 72 -10.27 4.93 7.48
CA LYS A 72 -9.22 5.59 8.25
C LYS A 72 -9.76 6.94 8.75
N GLU A 73 -9.65 7.15 10.05
CA GLU A 73 -9.87 8.47 10.64
C GLU A 73 -8.90 9.48 9.98
N ASN A 74 -9.39 10.66 9.63
CA ASN A 74 -8.63 11.71 8.94
C ASN A 74 -7.97 11.28 7.62
N ALA A 75 -8.67 10.48 6.80
CA ALA A 75 -8.16 10.01 5.51
C ALA A 75 -7.62 11.14 4.60
N GLU A 76 -8.25 12.32 4.58
CA GLU A 76 -7.78 13.48 3.82
C GLU A 76 -6.41 13.99 4.34
N GLU A 77 -6.26 14.17 5.64
CA GLU A 77 -4.98 14.59 6.26
C GLU A 77 -3.88 13.54 6.01
N TYR A 78 -4.26 12.26 6.00
CA TYR A 78 -3.32 11.18 5.70
C TYR A 78 -2.89 11.15 4.22
N VAL A 79 -3.80 11.43 3.29
CA VAL A 79 -3.43 11.59 1.87
C VAL A 79 -2.50 12.78 1.70
N ILE A 80 -2.77 13.91 2.36
CA ILE A 80 -1.89 15.09 2.33
C ILE A 80 -0.50 14.71 2.86
N SER A 81 -0.42 14.01 4.00
CA SER A 81 0.88 13.62 4.56
C SER A 81 1.64 12.63 3.68
N LEU A 82 0.95 11.71 2.98
CA LEU A 82 1.58 10.84 1.98
C LEU A 82 2.19 11.64 0.82
N VAL A 83 1.46 12.63 0.30
CA VAL A 83 1.91 13.47 -0.82
C VAL A 83 3.09 14.33 -0.42
N ASP A 84 3.03 14.96 0.75
CA ASP A 84 4.13 15.76 1.31
C ASP A 84 5.36 14.91 1.52
N HIS A 85 5.18 13.71 2.07
CA HIS A 85 6.25 12.75 2.32
C HIS A 85 6.93 12.31 1.02
N ILE A 86 6.16 11.88 0.00
CA ILE A 86 6.69 11.52 -1.32
C ILE A 86 7.47 12.68 -1.93
N THR A 87 6.92 13.90 -1.83
CA THR A 87 7.56 15.11 -2.33
C THR A 87 8.90 15.38 -1.65
N GLU A 88 8.97 15.21 -0.32
CA GLU A 88 10.18 15.46 0.47
C GLU A 88 11.27 14.43 0.16
N VAL A 89 10.95 13.13 0.21
CA VAL A 89 11.96 12.07 0.07
C VAL A 89 12.49 11.94 -1.37
N THR A 90 11.69 12.27 -2.37
CA THR A 90 12.13 12.21 -3.78
C THR A 90 13.06 13.35 -4.13
N GLU A 91 12.91 14.50 -3.46
CA GLU A 91 13.62 15.76 -3.71
C GLU A 91 13.45 16.26 -5.17
N HIS A 92 12.41 15.80 -5.87
CA HIS A 92 12.15 16.13 -7.26
C HIS A 92 11.74 17.61 -7.38
N PRO A 93 12.24 18.37 -8.37
CA PRO A 93 11.93 19.79 -8.51
C PRO A 93 10.44 20.08 -8.72
N GLU A 94 9.71 19.13 -9.33
CA GLU A 94 8.27 19.24 -9.58
C GLU A 94 7.42 18.96 -8.34
N LYS A 95 8.00 18.44 -7.25
CA LYS A 95 7.30 18.21 -5.99
C LYS A 95 6.01 17.39 -6.17
N SER A 96 4.88 17.91 -5.69
CA SER A 96 3.55 17.31 -5.85
C SER A 96 3.11 17.24 -7.31
N ASP A 97 3.61 18.10 -8.20
CA ASP A 97 3.19 18.11 -9.61
C ASP A 97 3.60 16.81 -10.32
N LEU A 98 4.67 16.17 -9.85
CA LEU A 98 5.08 14.84 -10.27
C LEU A 98 3.94 13.80 -10.14
N LEU A 99 3.07 13.98 -9.14
CA LEU A 99 1.97 13.06 -8.82
C LEU A 99 0.67 13.46 -9.53
N TYR A 100 0.40 14.76 -9.70
CA TYR A 100 -0.89 15.25 -10.22
C TYR A 100 -0.88 15.62 -11.70
N TYR A 101 0.29 15.94 -12.27
CA TYR A 101 0.44 16.47 -13.62
C TYR A 101 1.50 15.69 -14.41
N PRO A 102 1.25 14.41 -14.75
CA PRO A 102 2.16 13.63 -15.59
C PRO A 102 2.49 14.35 -16.91
N PRO A 103 3.77 14.37 -17.34
CA PRO A 103 4.12 14.86 -18.67
C PRO A 103 3.53 13.97 -19.77
N GLU A 104 3.30 14.55 -20.95
CA GLU A 104 2.76 13.81 -22.10
C GLU A 104 3.63 12.58 -22.44
N GLY A 105 3.01 11.40 -22.43
CA GLY A 105 3.69 10.14 -22.73
C GLY A 105 4.26 9.38 -21.52
N ARG A 106 4.17 9.94 -20.30
CA ARG A 106 4.36 9.18 -19.06
C ARG A 106 3.04 8.55 -18.62
N GLU A 107 3.09 7.32 -18.13
CA GLU A 107 1.93 6.66 -17.52
C GLU A 107 1.51 7.40 -16.24
N ASP A 108 0.20 7.64 -16.10
CA ASP A 108 -0.40 8.20 -14.88
C ASP A 108 -0.65 7.08 -13.86
N SER A 109 0.43 6.52 -13.33
CA SER A 109 0.38 5.43 -12.36
C SER A 109 1.56 5.46 -11.41
N ALA A 110 1.44 4.72 -10.30
CA ALA A 110 2.54 4.51 -9.35
C ALA A 110 3.82 4.02 -10.03
N ALA A 111 3.70 3.14 -11.05
CA ALA A 111 4.84 2.67 -11.82
C ALA A 111 5.47 3.76 -12.70
N GLY A 112 4.64 4.62 -13.30
CA GLY A 112 5.11 5.79 -14.06
C GLY A 112 5.91 6.77 -13.20
N VAL A 113 5.39 7.11 -12.02
CA VAL A 113 6.06 7.98 -11.03
C VAL A 113 7.36 7.34 -10.53
N MET A 114 7.34 6.05 -10.16
CA MET A 114 8.52 5.31 -9.70
C MET A 114 9.65 5.37 -10.73
N LYS A 115 9.33 5.14 -12.00
CA LYS A 115 10.29 5.17 -13.10
C LYS A 115 10.93 6.56 -13.24
N GLU A 116 10.12 7.61 -13.20
CA GLU A 116 10.61 8.98 -13.31
C GLU A 116 11.54 9.37 -12.16
N ILE A 117 11.19 9.03 -10.91
CA ILE A 117 12.05 9.26 -9.75
C ILE A 117 13.42 8.60 -9.94
N LYS A 118 13.44 7.34 -10.41
CA LYS A 118 14.69 6.60 -10.65
C LYS A 118 15.53 7.27 -11.72
N GLU A 119 14.93 7.64 -12.85
CA GLU A 119 15.62 8.29 -13.96
C GLU A 119 16.17 9.67 -13.56
N TRP A 120 15.37 10.46 -12.85
CA TRP A 120 15.78 11.78 -12.41
C TRP A 120 16.92 11.71 -11.39
N ARG A 121 16.83 10.85 -10.37
CA ARG A 121 17.91 10.72 -9.37
C ARG A 121 19.21 10.21 -9.99
N ALA A 122 19.13 9.26 -10.92
CA ALA A 122 20.28 8.78 -11.66
C ALA A 122 20.93 9.86 -12.53
N LYS A 123 20.14 10.77 -13.13
CA LYS A 123 20.64 11.91 -13.92
C LYS A 123 21.25 13.02 -13.07
N ASN A 124 20.89 13.12 -11.79
CA ASN A 124 21.33 14.17 -10.87
C ASN A 124 22.37 13.68 -9.86
N ASP A 125 23.00 12.52 -10.10
CA ASP A 125 23.99 11.88 -9.22
C ASP A 125 23.50 11.72 -7.77
N LYS A 126 22.19 11.55 -7.58
CA LYS A 126 21.60 11.30 -6.27
C LYS A 126 21.53 9.80 -5.97
N PRO A 127 21.76 9.39 -4.72
CA PRO A 127 21.64 7.99 -4.34
C PRO A 127 20.19 7.50 -4.53
N GLY A 128 20.05 6.30 -5.06
CA GLY A 128 18.77 5.66 -5.34
C GLY A 128 18.22 4.90 -4.13
N PHE A 129 17.38 3.91 -4.43
CA PHE A 129 16.82 3.02 -3.41
C PHE A 129 17.89 2.14 -2.75
N LYS A 130 17.56 1.69 -1.55
CA LYS A 130 18.24 0.62 -0.84
C LYS A 130 18.27 -0.64 -1.71
N ASN A 131 19.45 -1.23 -1.81
CA ASN A 131 19.66 -2.56 -2.40
C ASN A 131 19.11 -3.67 -1.50
#